data_AF-A0A1D7XXH2-F1
#
_entry.id   AF-A0A1D7XXH2-F1
#
_cell.length_a   1.000
_cell.length_b   1.000
_cell.length_c   1.000
_cell.angle_alpha   90.00
_cell.angle_beta   90.00
_cell.angle_gamma   90.00
#
_symmetry.space_group_name_H-M   'P 1'
#
loop_
_entity.id
_entity.type
_entity.pdbx_description
1 polymer ?
#
loop_
_entity_poly.entity_id
_entity_poly.type
_entity_poly.pdbx_seq_one_letter_code
_entity_poly.pdbx_strand_id
1 'polypeptide(L)'
;MKKTTLFVLLLTVALQFANAQEVITNASIIQMKELGFDETIILSKINSSDVDFDSSITALSKLKESGVSSEVIALVMQKAEFSTKSKTGIYYLAADDSLKPILASVFSGTNQNAVAQQLVSGLINAKVKSQLPKRTSNNVIKSRSPEFTFIFDPATGGDNMQNFQGESQSLFNWWFRVATSPNEFVLVKMRVKKSKNLREVITSKSNMFTSSNGIDPKASIAFKIETIGNNKFTVVPEGLEPGEYCFIYQGNVPNGRENQSVFDFSIK
;
A
#
# COMPACT_ATOMS: atom_id res chain seq x y z
N MET A 1 43.14 8.79 -48.90
CA MET A 1 42.04 8.30 -49.78
C MET A 1 41.03 7.52 -48.93
N LYS A 2 40.10 8.23 -48.27
CA LYS A 2 38.62 8.10 -48.39
C LYS A 2 38.09 6.67 -48.60
N LYS A 3 37.52 6.07 -47.55
CA LYS A 3 36.18 5.44 -47.55
C LYS A 3 35.55 5.54 -46.16
N THR A 4 34.86 6.65 -45.93
CA THR A 4 33.91 6.87 -44.84
C THR A 4 32.65 6.05 -45.13
N THR A 5 32.35 5.04 -44.33
CA THR A 5 31.05 4.36 -44.36
C THR A 5 30.20 4.96 -43.24
N LEU A 6 29.40 5.93 -43.65
CA LEU A 6 28.42 6.66 -42.84
C LEU A 6 27.22 5.73 -42.58
N PHE A 7 27.13 5.16 -41.39
CA PHE A 7 25.93 4.44 -40.95
C PHE A 7 24.94 5.48 -40.39
N VAL A 8 24.12 6.03 -41.27
CA VAL A 8 22.95 6.83 -40.87
C VAL A 8 21.91 5.84 -40.33
N LEU A 9 21.98 5.55 -39.03
CA LEU A 9 20.87 4.89 -38.34
C LEU A 9 19.77 5.93 -38.21
N LEU A 10 18.78 5.79 -39.09
CA LEU A 10 17.57 6.59 -39.14
C LEU A 10 16.90 6.59 -37.76
N LEU A 11 16.90 7.77 -37.14
CA LEU A 11 16.21 8.12 -35.92
C LEU A 11 14.69 8.03 -36.16
N THR A 12 14.11 6.83 -36.10
CA THR A 12 12.66 6.66 -35.89
C THR A 12 12.39 6.74 -34.39
N VAL A 13 12.48 7.95 -33.85
CA VAL A 13 11.80 8.28 -32.60
C VAL A 13 10.31 8.16 -32.90
N ALA A 14 9.75 6.99 -32.60
CA ALA A 14 8.33 6.86 -32.40
C ALA A 14 7.99 7.81 -31.24
N LEU A 15 7.46 8.99 -31.59
CA LEU A 15 6.68 9.81 -30.68
C LEU A 15 5.49 8.95 -30.26
N GLN A 16 5.70 8.15 -29.23
CA GLN A 16 4.61 7.65 -28.41
C GLN A 16 4.02 8.90 -27.76
N PHE A 17 2.94 9.40 -28.35
CA PHE A 17 2.04 10.31 -27.65
C PHE A 17 1.49 9.53 -26.47
N ALA A 18 2.21 9.58 -25.36
CA ALA A 18 1.63 9.39 -24.05
C ALA A 18 0.60 10.51 -23.92
N ASN A 19 -0.68 10.20 -24.13
CA ASN A 19 -1.75 11.08 -23.70
C ASN A 19 -1.66 11.13 -22.17
N ALA A 20 -0.94 12.11 -21.64
CA ALA A 20 -1.03 12.45 -20.23
C ALA A 20 -2.45 12.97 -20.01
N GLN A 21 -3.33 12.09 -19.52
CA GLN A 21 -4.67 12.49 -19.10
C GLN A 21 -4.49 13.53 -17.99
N GLU A 22 -5.01 14.74 -18.24
CA GLU A 22 -4.88 15.86 -17.32
C GLU A 22 -5.62 15.56 -16.02
N VAL A 23 -4.92 15.66 -14.88
CA VAL A 23 -5.51 15.50 -13.55
C VAL A 23 -6.12 16.82 -13.11
N ILE A 24 -7.39 16.79 -12.76
CA ILE A 24 -8.18 17.97 -12.40
C ILE A 24 -8.00 18.28 -10.91
N THR A 25 -7.63 19.52 -10.61
CA THR A 25 -7.34 20.01 -9.24
C THR A 25 -8.27 21.16 -8.86
N ASN A 26 -8.23 21.63 -7.60
CA ASN A 26 -8.95 22.84 -7.18
C ASN A 26 -8.58 24.05 -8.07
N ALA A 27 -7.32 24.16 -8.48
CA ALA A 27 -6.85 25.22 -9.36
C ALA A 27 -7.45 25.12 -10.78
N SER A 28 -7.58 23.90 -11.31
CA SER A 28 -8.21 23.65 -12.61
C SER A 28 -9.69 24.09 -12.60
N ILE A 29 -10.42 23.85 -11.50
CA ILE A 29 -11.81 24.29 -11.35
C ILE A 29 -11.91 25.81 -11.34
N ILE A 30 -11.04 26.49 -10.57
CA ILE A 30 -10.99 27.96 -10.52
C ILE A 30 -10.71 28.50 -11.92
N GLN A 31 -9.73 27.94 -12.63
CA GLN A 31 -9.40 28.35 -14.00
C GLN A 31 -10.58 28.15 -14.96
N MET A 32 -11.28 27.02 -14.90
CA MET A 32 -12.47 26.80 -15.73
C MET A 32 -13.57 27.83 -15.40
N LYS A 33 -13.73 28.19 -14.13
CA LYS A 33 -14.69 29.22 -13.74
C LYS A 33 -14.29 30.60 -14.27
N GLU A 34 -13.02 30.97 -14.16
CA GLU A 34 -12.47 32.24 -14.67
C GLU A 34 -12.57 32.35 -16.19
N LEU A 35 -12.42 31.23 -16.91
CA LEU A 35 -12.60 31.15 -18.36
C LEU A 35 -14.07 31.15 -18.79
N GLY A 36 -15.01 31.15 -17.84
CA GLY A 36 -16.45 31.25 -18.13
C GLY A 36 -17.09 29.93 -18.56
N PHE A 37 -16.50 28.78 -18.24
CA PHE A 37 -17.16 27.49 -18.48
C PHE A 37 -18.41 27.36 -17.61
N ASP A 38 -19.48 26.84 -18.21
CA ASP A 38 -20.73 26.57 -17.52
C ASP A 38 -20.56 25.50 -16.44
N GLU A 39 -21.39 25.61 -15.41
CA GLU A 39 -21.36 24.72 -14.25
C GLU A 39 -21.52 23.24 -14.64
N THR A 40 -22.42 22.94 -15.57
CA THR A 40 -22.63 21.57 -16.07
C THR A 40 -21.40 21.00 -16.76
N ILE A 41 -20.61 21.84 -17.45
CA ILE A 41 -19.36 21.44 -18.09
C ILE A 41 -18.30 21.14 -17.03
N ILE A 42 -18.19 21.97 -16.01
CA ILE A 42 -17.28 21.75 -14.88
C ILE A 42 -17.63 20.43 -14.17
N LEU A 43 -18.91 20.21 -13.84
CA LEU A 43 -19.38 18.96 -13.24
C LEU A 43 -19.08 17.74 -14.13
N SER A 44 -19.32 17.83 -15.43
CA SER A 44 -19.02 16.74 -16.37
C SER A 44 -17.53 16.46 -16.45
N LYS A 45 -16.69 17.50 -16.51
CA LYS A 45 -15.23 17.37 -16.59
C LYS A 45 -14.65 16.72 -15.33
N ILE A 46 -15.15 17.11 -14.15
CA ILE A 46 -14.79 16.48 -12.87
C ILE A 46 -15.16 15.00 -12.87
N ASN A 47 -16.33 14.64 -13.39
CA ASN A 47 -16.79 13.25 -13.41
C ASN A 47 -16.06 12.37 -14.43
N SER A 48 -15.57 12.94 -15.53
CA SER A 48 -14.94 12.19 -16.62
C SER A 48 -13.41 12.17 -16.57
N SER A 49 -12.78 12.78 -15.55
CA SER A 49 -11.33 12.92 -15.47
C SER A 49 -10.78 12.35 -14.17
N ASP A 50 -9.48 12.05 -14.17
CA ASP A 50 -8.76 11.86 -12.92
C ASP A 50 -8.72 13.18 -12.14
N VAL A 51 -8.81 13.08 -10.82
CA VAL A 51 -8.93 14.24 -9.91
C VAL A 51 -7.92 14.15 -8.77
N ASP A 52 -7.44 15.31 -8.29
CA ASP A 52 -6.60 15.46 -7.10
C ASP A 52 -7.04 16.73 -6.36
N PHE A 53 -8.06 16.57 -5.52
CA PHE A 53 -8.69 17.68 -4.80
C PHE A 53 -8.24 17.77 -3.35
N ASP A 54 -8.02 19.01 -2.89
CA ASP A 54 -7.85 19.39 -1.50
C ASP A 54 -9.21 19.80 -0.91
N SER A 55 -9.72 19.01 0.04
CA SER A 55 -10.98 19.27 0.76
C SER A 55 -10.79 19.92 2.12
N SER A 56 -9.59 20.43 2.44
CA SER A 56 -9.39 21.25 3.63
C SER A 56 -10.27 22.50 3.60
N ILE A 57 -10.66 22.98 4.78
CA ILE A 57 -11.50 24.18 4.91
C ILE A 57 -10.89 25.37 4.15
N THR A 58 -9.58 25.57 4.20
CA THR A 58 -8.88 26.63 3.47
C THR A 58 -9.06 26.51 1.95
N ALA A 59 -8.92 25.29 1.40
CA ALA A 59 -9.08 25.05 -0.04
C ALA A 59 -10.54 25.19 -0.50
N LEU A 60 -11.50 24.72 0.30
CA LEU A 60 -12.93 24.88 0.02
C LEU A 60 -13.38 26.34 0.11
N SER A 61 -12.87 27.11 1.09
CA SER A 61 -13.10 28.55 1.19
C SER A 61 -12.59 29.27 -0.06
N LYS A 62 -11.38 28.93 -0.54
CA LYS A 62 -10.84 29.51 -1.77
C LYS A 62 -11.71 29.22 -2.99
N LEU A 63 -12.22 27.99 -3.15
CA LEU A 63 -13.18 27.66 -4.21
C LEU A 63 -14.44 28.53 -4.12
N LYS A 64 -14.98 28.69 -2.91
CA LYS A 64 -16.17 29.49 -2.67
C LYS A 64 -15.94 30.97 -3.01
N GLU A 65 -14.81 31.53 -2.59
CA GLU A 65 -14.39 32.91 -2.88
C GLU A 65 -14.18 33.15 -4.38
N SER A 66 -13.68 32.15 -5.12
CA SER A 66 -13.56 32.17 -6.59
C SER A 66 -14.90 32.03 -7.33
N GLY A 67 -16.04 32.04 -6.63
CA GLY A 67 -17.36 31.97 -7.24
C GLY A 67 -17.76 30.60 -7.76
N VAL A 68 -17.05 29.54 -7.34
CA VAL A 68 -17.45 28.16 -7.62
C VAL A 68 -18.74 27.86 -6.85
N SER A 69 -19.69 27.17 -7.50
CA SER A 69 -21.00 26.90 -6.94
C SER A 69 -20.92 25.89 -5.78
N SER A 70 -21.94 25.90 -4.92
CA SER A 70 -22.03 24.93 -3.84
C SER A 70 -22.17 23.49 -4.35
N GLU A 71 -22.77 23.28 -5.54
CA GLU A 71 -22.91 21.95 -6.15
C GLU A 71 -21.56 21.42 -6.64
N VAL A 72 -20.76 22.24 -7.32
CA VAL A 72 -19.39 21.86 -7.71
C VAL A 72 -18.51 21.65 -6.48
N ILE A 73 -18.63 22.49 -5.45
CA ILE A 73 -17.90 22.30 -4.18
C ILE A 73 -18.31 20.99 -3.50
N ALA A 74 -19.61 20.65 -3.49
CA ALA A 74 -20.08 19.38 -2.95
C ALA A 74 -19.53 18.19 -3.75
N LEU A 75 -19.49 18.29 -5.09
CA LEU A 75 -18.86 17.27 -5.93
C LEU A 75 -17.35 17.19 -5.69
N VAL A 76 -16.66 18.31 -5.48
CA VAL A 76 -15.24 18.33 -5.09
C VAL A 76 -15.04 17.64 -3.75
N MET A 77 -15.87 17.92 -2.75
CA MET A 77 -15.78 17.26 -1.44
C MET A 77 -16.01 15.75 -1.57
N GLN A 78 -17.08 15.35 -2.27
CA GLN A 78 -17.37 13.94 -2.54
C GLN A 78 -16.21 13.29 -3.29
N LYS A 79 -15.75 13.90 -4.38
CA LYS A 79 -14.65 13.37 -5.18
C LYS A 79 -13.33 13.48 -4.46
N ALA A 80 -13.12 14.35 -3.48
CA ALA A 80 -11.92 14.40 -2.64
C ALA A 80 -11.91 13.28 -1.60
N GLU A 81 -13.07 12.87 -1.09
CA GLU A 81 -13.20 11.65 -0.28
C GLU A 81 -12.76 10.42 -1.10
N PHE A 82 -13.09 10.40 -2.40
CA PHE A 82 -12.70 9.34 -3.34
C PHE A 82 -11.36 9.57 -4.08
N SER A 83 -10.85 10.81 -4.14
CA SER A 83 -9.56 11.21 -4.73
C SER A 83 -8.48 11.29 -3.68
N THR A 84 -8.71 10.66 -2.54
CA THR A 84 -7.63 10.44 -1.62
C THR A 84 -6.64 9.52 -2.33
N LYS A 85 -5.46 10.08 -2.61
CA LYS A 85 -4.18 9.41 -2.36
C LYS A 85 -4.06 8.82 -0.93
N SER A 86 -5.15 8.46 -0.25
CA SER A 86 -5.14 7.31 0.64
C SER A 86 -4.98 6.11 -0.26
N LYS A 87 -3.74 5.88 -0.75
CA LYS A 87 -3.42 4.56 -1.30
C LYS A 87 -3.60 3.64 -0.11
N THR A 88 -4.67 2.86 -0.13
CA THR A 88 -4.96 1.85 0.89
C THR A 88 -3.67 1.14 1.27
N GLY A 89 -3.33 1.11 2.56
CA GLY A 89 -1.97 0.80 2.95
C GLY A 89 -1.64 1.09 4.41
N ILE A 90 -0.40 0.76 4.78
CA ILE A 90 0.21 1.12 6.05
C ILE A 90 1.29 2.17 5.78
N TYR A 91 1.26 3.24 6.57
CA TYR A 91 2.21 4.34 6.54
C TYR A 91 2.84 4.49 7.91
N TYR A 92 4.01 5.09 7.98
CA TYR A 92 4.61 5.55 9.23
C TYR A 92 4.88 7.05 9.18
N LEU A 93 4.79 7.70 10.34
CA LEU A 93 5.20 9.09 10.52
C LEU A 93 6.73 9.16 10.60
N ALA A 94 7.36 9.79 9.61
CA ALA A 94 8.80 10.01 9.60
C ALA A 94 9.18 11.22 10.47
N ALA A 95 10.46 11.37 10.78
CA ALA A 95 10.97 12.45 11.63
C ALA A 95 10.84 13.87 11.01
N ASP A 96 10.51 13.96 9.73
CA ASP A 96 10.21 15.18 8.99
C ASP A 96 8.70 15.47 8.93
N ASP A 97 7.92 14.82 9.81
CA ASP A 97 6.46 14.83 9.88
C ASP A 97 5.74 14.37 8.60
N SER A 98 6.47 13.77 7.65
CA SER A 98 5.87 13.20 6.44
C SER A 98 5.42 11.75 6.64
N LEU A 99 4.27 11.41 6.04
CA LEU A 99 3.79 10.03 5.99
C LEU A 99 4.50 9.26 4.87
N LYS A 100 5.22 8.20 5.22
CA LYS A 100 5.92 7.33 4.27
C LYS A 100 5.29 5.94 4.25
N PRO A 101 5.07 5.34 3.07
CA PRO A 101 4.44 4.01 2.99
C PRO A 101 5.40 2.94 3.52
N ILE A 102 4.85 1.96 4.23
CA ILE A 102 5.49 0.67 4.47
C ILE A 102 5.17 -0.21 3.28
N LEU A 103 6.17 -0.48 2.45
CA LEU A 103 6.00 -1.35 1.29
C LEU A 103 5.93 -2.81 1.75
N ALA A 104 4.98 -3.57 1.21
CA ALA A 104 4.88 -5.00 1.48
C ALA A 104 6.09 -5.75 0.92
N SER A 105 6.56 -6.75 1.66
CA SER A 105 7.53 -7.74 1.20
C SER A 105 6.86 -9.10 1.08
N VAL A 106 7.17 -9.80 -0.01
CA VAL A 106 6.70 -11.17 -0.27
C VAL A 106 7.66 -12.17 0.37
N PHE A 107 7.13 -13.19 1.03
CA PHE A 107 7.94 -14.30 1.52
C PHE A 107 8.66 -15.01 0.37
N SER A 108 9.97 -15.17 0.49
CA SER A 108 10.75 -15.90 -0.50
C SER A 108 10.57 -17.41 -0.27
N GLY A 109 9.62 -17.99 -0.99
CA GLY A 109 9.45 -19.43 -1.16
C GLY A 109 8.94 -20.17 0.07
N THR A 110 7.68 -20.59 0.01
CA THR A 110 7.31 -21.94 0.45
C THR A 110 8.14 -22.93 -0.38
N ASN A 111 9.30 -23.31 0.14
CA ASN A 111 10.09 -24.47 -0.26
C ASN A 111 10.15 -24.78 -1.76
N GLN A 112 11.28 -24.49 -2.42
CA GLN A 112 11.76 -25.20 -3.62
C GLN A 112 11.93 -26.73 -3.43
N ASN A 113 11.37 -27.29 -2.36
CA ASN A 113 11.48 -28.65 -1.89
C ASN A 113 10.10 -29.29 -1.68
N ALA A 114 9.06 -28.92 -2.43
CA ALA A 114 7.82 -29.71 -2.44
C ALA A 114 8.10 -31.15 -2.92
N VAL A 115 8.93 -31.29 -3.97
CA VAL A 115 9.39 -32.59 -4.49
C VAL A 115 10.28 -33.34 -3.49
N ALA A 116 11.17 -32.62 -2.78
CA ALA A 116 12.02 -33.23 -1.76
C ALA A 116 11.25 -33.61 -0.49
N GLN A 117 10.24 -32.84 -0.07
CA GLN A 117 9.38 -33.17 1.07
C GLN A 117 8.51 -34.40 0.83
N GLN A 118 8.14 -34.66 -0.43
CA GLN A 118 7.42 -35.87 -0.82
C GLN A 118 8.29 -37.13 -0.67
N LEU A 119 9.61 -37.02 -0.80
CA LEU A 119 10.56 -38.13 -0.66
C LEU A 119 10.93 -38.46 0.79
N VAL A 120 10.72 -37.55 1.76
CA VAL A 120 11.08 -37.75 3.17
C VAL A 120 9.87 -37.90 4.11
N SER A 121 8.74 -38.44 3.60
CA SER A 121 7.47 -38.66 4.32
C SER A 121 7.55 -39.56 5.59
N GLY A 122 8.76 -39.86 6.08
CA GLY A 122 9.04 -40.50 7.37
C GLY A 122 9.52 -39.58 8.50
N LEU A 123 9.68 -38.25 8.31
CA LEU A 123 10.07 -37.32 9.40
C LEU A 123 9.00 -36.25 9.69
N ILE A 124 8.20 -36.51 10.72
CA ILE A 124 6.95 -35.81 11.13
C ILE A 124 7.15 -34.37 11.70
N ASN A 125 8.30 -33.69 11.59
CA ASN A 125 8.52 -32.43 12.34
C ASN A 125 9.27 -31.30 11.61
N ALA A 126 9.02 -31.08 10.32
CA ALA A 126 9.56 -29.90 9.64
C ALA A 126 8.74 -28.63 9.96
N LYS A 127 9.27 -27.74 10.80
CA LYS A 127 8.70 -26.39 10.99
C LYS A 127 8.78 -25.62 9.68
N VAL A 128 7.65 -25.36 9.03
CA VAL A 128 7.57 -24.47 7.87
C VAL A 128 7.82 -23.04 8.35
N LYS A 129 8.84 -22.38 7.79
CA LYS A 129 9.21 -21.01 8.16
C LYS A 129 9.00 -20.09 6.98
N SER A 130 8.22 -19.04 7.18
CA SER A 130 8.10 -17.93 6.25
C SER A 130 9.35 -17.05 6.38
N GLN A 131 10.07 -16.86 5.27
CA GLN A 131 11.37 -16.19 5.24
C GLN A 131 11.34 -14.97 4.34
N LEU A 132 11.97 -13.90 4.79
CA LEU A 132 12.25 -12.73 3.97
C LEU A 132 13.76 -12.64 3.72
N PRO A 133 14.19 -12.33 2.49
CA PRO A 133 15.60 -12.08 2.20
C PRO A 133 16.07 -10.80 2.91
N LYS A 134 17.39 -10.67 2.99
CA LYS A 134 18.12 -9.59 3.69
C LYS A 134 17.93 -9.63 5.21
N ARG A 135 18.95 -9.16 5.92
CA ARG A 135 18.95 -9.02 7.39
C ARG A 135 18.19 -7.79 7.88
N THR A 136 17.88 -6.87 6.97
CA THR A 136 17.28 -5.56 7.25
C THR A 136 16.20 -5.30 6.22
N SER A 137 15.07 -4.77 6.66
CA SER A 137 13.99 -4.32 5.78
C SER A 137 14.45 -3.17 4.88
N ASN A 138 13.82 -3.02 3.71
CA ASN A 138 13.93 -1.78 2.94
C ASN A 138 13.14 -0.63 3.61
N ASN A 139 12.13 -0.94 4.45
CA ASN A 139 11.41 0.05 5.24
C ASN A 139 12.18 0.28 6.55
N VAL A 140 12.86 1.41 6.69
CA VAL A 140 13.70 1.72 7.85
C VAL A 140 13.14 2.92 8.61
N ILE A 141 12.86 2.73 9.90
CA ILE A 141 12.29 3.73 10.79
C ILE A 141 13.32 4.04 11.88
N LYS A 142 13.60 5.33 12.08
CA LYS A 142 14.61 5.85 13.03
C LYS A 142 14.03 6.28 14.39
N SER A 143 12.82 5.81 14.70
CA SER A 143 12.13 6.09 15.96
C SER A 143 11.82 4.77 16.66
N ARG A 144 12.04 4.73 17.98
CA ARG A 144 11.67 3.59 18.85
C ARG A 144 10.20 3.60 19.27
N SER A 145 9.52 4.72 19.04
CA SER A 145 8.09 4.88 19.24
C SER A 145 7.46 5.25 17.90
N PRO A 146 7.43 4.32 16.92
CA PRO A 146 6.85 4.61 15.62
C PRO A 146 5.34 4.79 15.72
N GLU A 147 4.82 5.76 15.00
CA GLU A 147 3.39 5.92 14.78
C GLU A 147 3.07 5.46 13.35
N PHE A 148 2.06 4.60 13.23
CA PHE A 148 1.58 4.13 11.94
C PHE A 148 0.19 4.66 11.64
N THR A 149 -0.09 4.85 10.36
CA THR A 149 -1.42 5.15 9.86
C THR A 149 -1.86 4.02 8.95
N PHE A 150 -2.95 3.35 9.30
CA PHE A 150 -3.59 2.31 8.51
C PHE A 150 -4.77 2.94 7.79
N ILE A 151 -4.82 2.75 6.48
CA ILE A 151 -5.89 3.25 5.61
C ILE A 151 -6.50 2.04 4.90
N PHE A 152 -7.79 1.84 5.11
CA PHE A 152 -8.59 0.80 4.47
C PHE A 152 -9.50 1.41 3.40
N ASP A 153 -9.97 0.63 2.44
CA ASP A 153 -11.07 1.07 1.56
C ASP A 153 -11.98 -0.13 1.26
N PRO A 154 -12.94 -0.43 2.15
CA PRO A 154 -13.89 -1.51 1.95
C PRO A 154 -15.09 -1.11 1.09
N ALA A 155 -15.24 0.18 0.74
CA ALA A 155 -16.48 0.74 0.19
C ALA A 155 -16.62 0.60 -1.34
N THR A 156 -15.58 0.15 -2.04
CA THR A 156 -15.67 -0.10 -3.48
C THR A 156 -16.23 -1.49 -3.76
N GLY A 157 -17.52 -1.54 -4.10
CA GLY A 157 -18.15 -2.69 -4.77
C GLY A 157 -17.59 -2.99 -6.18
N GLY A 158 -16.54 -2.28 -6.60
CA GLY A 158 -15.79 -2.47 -7.83
C GLY A 158 -14.28 -2.59 -7.52
N ASP A 159 -13.60 -3.43 -8.28
CA ASP A 159 -12.15 -3.57 -8.24
C ASP A 159 -11.42 -2.21 -8.35
N ASN A 160 -10.75 -1.77 -7.28
CA ASN A 160 -9.61 -0.85 -7.38
C ASN A 160 -8.38 -1.58 -7.98
N MET A 161 -8.57 -2.22 -9.13
CA MET A 161 -7.51 -2.83 -9.97
C MET A 161 -6.85 -1.84 -10.92
N GLN A 162 -7.16 -0.55 -10.87
CA GLN A 162 -6.56 0.42 -11.77
C GLN A 162 -6.25 1.68 -11.01
N ASN A 163 -5.03 1.72 -10.46
CA ASN A 163 -4.11 2.84 -10.65
C ASN A 163 -2.76 2.47 -10.02
N PHE A 164 -2.09 1.49 -10.62
CA PHE A 164 -0.69 1.55 -11.07
C PHE A 164 -0.35 0.22 -11.76
N GLN A 165 -0.21 0.30 -13.09
CA GLN A 165 0.38 -0.65 -14.04
C GLN A 165 -0.53 -1.76 -14.63
N GLY A 166 -0.85 -1.54 -15.92
CA GLY A 166 -1.25 -2.45 -17.00
C GLY A 166 -1.63 -3.91 -16.71
N GLU A 167 -2.79 -4.30 -17.26
CA GLU A 167 -3.25 -5.66 -17.65
C GLU A 167 -2.90 -6.89 -16.79
N SER A 168 -2.44 -6.73 -15.55
CA SER A 168 -2.11 -7.83 -14.65
C SER A 168 -2.88 -7.70 -13.35
N GLN A 169 -3.70 -8.71 -13.08
CA GLN A 169 -4.42 -8.95 -11.83
C GLN A 169 -3.45 -8.77 -10.64
N SER A 170 -3.51 -7.62 -9.96
CA SER A 170 -2.61 -7.30 -8.87
C SER A 170 -2.92 -8.18 -7.65
N LEU A 171 -2.22 -9.31 -7.56
CA LEU A 171 -2.28 -10.31 -6.48
C LEU A 171 -1.84 -9.75 -5.11
N PHE A 172 -1.25 -8.55 -5.05
CA PHE A 172 -0.38 -8.13 -3.96
C PHE A 172 -0.99 -7.14 -2.96
N ASN A 173 -2.31 -6.87 -2.95
CA ASN A 173 -2.91 -5.95 -1.96
C ASN A 173 -4.31 -6.38 -1.45
N TRP A 174 -4.66 -7.66 -1.62
CA TRP A 174 -6.02 -8.13 -1.31
C TRP A 174 -6.43 -7.97 0.16
N TRP A 175 -5.48 -8.04 1.09
CA TRP A 175 -5.76 -7.96 2.53
C TRP A 175 -6.40 -6.62 2.92
N PHE A 176 -6.06 -5.49 2.29
CA PHE A 176 -6.73 -4.23 2.64
C PHE A 176 -8.11 -4.04 1.98
N ARG A 177 -8.50 -4.93 1.06
CA ARG A 177 -9.87 -4.97 0.52
C ARG A 177 -10.82 -5.74 1.43
N VAL A 178 -10.29 -6.71 2.17
CA VAL A 178 -11.09 -7.55 3.07
C VAL A 178 -10.97 -7.14 4.53
N ALA A 179 -9.81 -6.61 4.91
CA ALA A 179 -9.61 -6.05 6.23
C ALA A 179 -10.38 -4.74 6.37
N THR A 180 -11.04 -4.61 7.50
CA THR A 180 -11.86 -3.45 7.86
C THR A 180 -11.23 -2.62 8.97
N SER A 181 -10.24 -3.18 9.70
CA SER A 181 -9.57 -2.49 10.79
C SER A 181 -8.17 -3.08 11.10
N PRO A 182 -7.33 -2.36 11.87
CA PRO A 182 -6.03 -2.88 12.28
C PRO A 182 -6.10 -4.11 13.20
N ASN A 183 -7.26 -4.44 13.79
CA ASN A 183 -7.44 -5.64 14.62
C ASN A 183 -7.24 -6.95 13.84
N GLU A 184 -7.37 -6.90 12.51
CA GLU A 184 -7.13 -8.03 11.62
C GLU A 184 -5.64 -8.20 11.27
N PHE A 185 -4.78 -7.38 11.87
CA PHE A 185 -3.33 -7.47 11.76
C PHE A 185 -2.72 -7.79 13.12
N VAL A 186 -1.57 -8.44 13.08
CA VAL A 186 -0.73 -8.70 14.25
C VAL A 186 0.67 -8.18 13.98
N LEU A 187 1.27 -7.54 14.98
CA LEU A 187 2.65 -7.10 14.95
C LEU A 187 3.53 -8.16 15.59
N VAL A 188 4.62 -8.55 14.91
CA VAL A 188 5.56 -9.55 15.42
C VAL A 188 7.01 -9.09 15.27
N LYS A 189 7.87 -9.56 16.18
CA LYS A 189 9.32 -9.45 16.04
C LYS A 189 9.85 -10.59 15.17
N MET A 190 10.63 -10.24 14.15
CA MET A 190 11.29 -11.20 13.28
C MET A 190 12.62 -11.68 13.88
N ARG A 191 13.00 -12.92 13.57
CA ARG A 191 14.31 -13.47 13.90
C ARG A 191 15.28 -13.26 12.75
N VAL A 192 16.34 -12.47 12.99
CA VAL A 192 17.43 -12.29 12.02
C VAL A 192 18.37 -13.49 12.04
N LYS A 193 18.52 -14.17 10.90
CA LYS A 193 19.54 -15.22 10.69
C LYS A 193 20.75 -14.62 9.99
N LYS A 194 21.67 -14.08 10.79
CA LYS A 194 22.87 -13.38 10.28
C LYS A 194 23.68 -14.21 9.27
N SER A 195 23.91 -15.50 9.56
CA SER A 195 24.68 -16.40 8.70
C SER A 195 24.02 -16.73 7.37
N LYS A 196 22.69 -16.61 7.28
CA LYS A 196 21.91 -16.92 6.06
C LYS A 196 21.41 -15.67 5.33
N ASN A 197 21.80 -14.49 5.80
CA ASN A 197 21.35 -13.19 5.27
C ASN A 197 19.82 -13.08 5.10
N LEU A 198 19.05 -13.54 6.09
CA LEU A 198 17.59 -13.58 6.01
C LEU A 198 16.91 -13.29 7.35
N ARG A 199 15.60 -13.05 7.31
CA ARG A 199 14.71 -12.86 8.46
C ARG A 199 13.61 -13.92 8.44
N GLU A 200 13.32 -14.51 9.60
CA GLU A 200 12.29 -15.54 9.76
C GLU A 200 11.18 -15.00 10.67
N VAL A 201 9.91 -15.22 10.30
CA VAL A 201 8.80 -15.12 11.26
C VAL A 201 8.73 -16.45 12.00
N ILE A 202 8.72 -16.41 13.33
CA ILE A 202 8.62 -17.63 14.15
C ILE A 202 7.14 -17.88 14.39
N THR A 203 6.58 -18.86 13.68
CA THR A 203 5.21 -19.30 13.89
C THR A 203 5.15 -20.57 14.74
N SER A 204 4.03 -20.78 15.42
CA SER A 204 3.70 -22.03 16.10
C SER A 204 3.68 -23.21 15.11
N LYS A 205 3.76 -24.44 15.62
CA LYS A 205 3.91 -25.68 14.82
C LYS A 205 2.65 -26.00 13.98
N SER A 206 2.40 -25.26 12.92
CA SER A 206 1.48 -25.59 11.82
C SER A 206 1.46 -24.45 10.81
N ASN A 207 1.37 -24.77 9.53
CA ASN A 207 1.39 -23.82 8.42
C ASN A 207 0.52 -22.58 8.66
N MET A 208 1.16 -21.41 8.63
CA MET A 208 0.60 -20.08 8.87
C MET A 208 -0.56 -19.69 7.92
N PHE A 209 -0.82 -20.47 6.88
CA PHE A 209 -1.69 -20.07 5.76
C PHE A 209 -2.81 -21.07 5.48
N THR A 210 -2.98 -22.09 6.33
CA THR A 210 -4.09 -23.06 6.24
C THR A 210 -5.04 -22.88 7.44
N SER A 211 -6.01 -21.99 7.24
CA SER A 211 -7.38 -22.01 7.76
C SER A 211 -7.72 -22.16 9.26
N SER A 212 -6.79 -22.15 10.23
CA SER A 212 -7.24 -22.14 11.65
C SER A 212 -6.25 -21.72 12.74
N ASN A 213 -4.94 -21.65 12.48
CA ASN A 213 -3.96 -21.36 13.53
C ASN A 213 -3.30 -20.00 13.30
N GLY A 214 -3.79 -18.99 14.03
CA GLY A 214 -3.22 -17.64 14.08
C GLY A 214 -1.80 -17.61 14.67
N ILE A 215 -1.22 -16.41 14.74
CA ILE A 215 0.10 -16.22 15.35
C ILE A 215 0.02 -16.51 16.86
N ASP A 216 1.05 -17.16 17.41
CA ASP A 216 1.16 -17.37 18.86
C ASP A 216 1.03 -16.01 19.59
N PRO A 217 0.04 -15.82 20.47
CA PRO A 217 -0.15 -14.57 21.19
C PRO A 217 1.11 -14.12 21.94
N LYS A 218 1.97 -15.05 22.38
CA LYS A 218 3.24 -14.73 23.05
C LYS A 218 4.29 -14.12 22.11
N ALA A 219 4.15 -14.31 20.82
CA ALA A 219 5.01 -13.71 19.80
C ALA A 219 4.45 -12.38 19.27
N SER A 220 3.21 -12.04 19.62
CA SER A 220 2.57 -10.78 19.25
C SER A 220 3.04 -9.63 20.15
N ILE A 221 3.20 -8.46 19.55
CA ILE A 221 3.49 -7.20 20.24
C ILE A 221 2.20 -6.39 20.25
N ALA A 222 1.81 -5.92 21.44
CA ALA A 222 0.62 -5.09 21.60
C ALA A 222 0.80 -3.71 20.94
N PHE A 223 -0.29 -3.17 20.42
CA PHE A 223 -0.37 -1.82 19.91
C PHE A 223 -1.73 -1.21 20.23
N LYS A 224 -1.77 0.11 20.38
CA LYS A 224 -3.00 0.89 20.54
C LYS A 224 -3.53 1.27 19.18
N ILE A 225 -4.86 1.36 19.07
CA ILE A 225 -5.57 1.79 17.87
C ILE A 225 -6.43 3.00 18.24
N GLU A 226 -6.36 4.05 17.42
CA GLU A 226 -7.25 5.20 17.49
C GLU A 226 -7.88 5.44 16.12
N THR A 227 -9.19 5.66 16.08
CA THR A 227 -9.90 6.00 14.84
C THR A 227 -9.75 7.49 14.57
N ILE A 228 -9.20 7.84 13.41
CA ILE A 228 -8.97 9.25 13.00
C ILE A 228 -9.74 9.61 11.72
N GLY A 229 -10.61 8.71 11.25
CA GLY A 229 -11.50 8.87 10.11
C GLY A 229 -12.24 7.56 9.81
N ASN A 230 -13.20 7.58 8.88
CA ASN A 230 -14.10 6.44 8.61
C ASN A 230 -13.36 5.14 8.28
N ASN A 231 -12.21 5.22 7.63
CA ASN A 231 -11.39 4.10 7.18
C ASN A 231 -9.90 4.27 7.54
N LYS A 232 -9.60 5.20 8.45
CA LYS A 232 -8.24 5.63 8.80
C LYS A 232 -8.01 5.49 10.28
N PHE A 233 -6.92 4.83 10.64
CA PHE A 233 -6.60 4.47 12.01
C PHE A 233 -5.15 4.81 12.32
N THR A 234 -4.91 5.41 13.47
CA THR A 234 -3.58 5.51 14.06
C THR A 234 -3.28 4.23 14.83
N VAL A 235 -2.09 3.67 14.63
CA VAL A 235 -1.62 2.43 15.24
C VAL A 235 -0.27 2.69 15.90
N VAL A 236 -0.21 2.55 17.23
CA VAL A 236 0.99 2.85 18.03
C VAL A 236 1.41 1.61 18.82
N PRO A 237 2.49 0.92 18.42
CA PRO A 237 3.06 -0.16 19.20
C PRO A 237 3.55 0.31 20.57
N GLU A 238 3.47 -0.57 21.56
CA GLU A 238 4.24 -0.40 22.79
C GLU A 238 5.73 -0.44 22.44
N GLY A 239 6.52 0.52 22.99
CA GLY A 239 7.86 0.88 22.51
C GLY A 239 8.72 -0.26 21.95
N LEU A 240 9.31 -0.03 20.78
CA LEU A 240 10.07 -1.05 20.05
C LEU A 240 11.57 -0.88 20.24
N GLU A 241 12.23 -1.93 20.72
CA GLU A 241 13.69 -2.02 20.69
C GLU A 241 14.22 -2.10 19.25
N PRO A 242 15.47 -1.70 18.99
CA PRO A 242 16.10 -1.90 17.69
C PRO A 242 15.97 -3.36 17.21
N GLY A 243 15.51 -3.53 15.98
CA GLY A 243 15.12 -4.85 15.49
C GLY A 243 14.40 -4.85 14.16
N GLU A 244 13.90 -6.02 13.80
CA GLU A 244 13.15 -6.26 12.57
C GLU A 244 11.76 -6.75 12.98
N TYR A 245 10.73 -6.14 12.40
CA TYR A 245 9.33 -6.35 12.76
C TYR A 245 8.49 -6.46 11.50
N CYS A 246 7.29 -7.02 11.62
CA CYS A 246 6.30 -6.91 10.56
C CYS A 246 4.87 -6.94 11.07
N PHE A 247 3.99 -6.23 10.36
CA PHE A 247 2.55 -6.47 10.45
C PHE A 247 2.15 -7.59 9.50
N ILE A 248 1.32 -8.51 9.99
CA ILE A 248 0.83 -9.65 9.24
C ILE A 248 -0.69 -9.70 9.35
N TYR A 249 -1.37 -9.81 8.22
CA TYR A 249 -2.81 -10.02 8.19
C TYR A 249 -3.15 -11.42 8.74
N GLN A 250 -4.10 -11.50 9.66
CA GLN A 250 -4.56 -12.73 10.29
C GLN A 250 -6.08 -12.95 10.15
N GLY A 251 -6.77 -12.08 9.41
CA GLY A 251 -8.18 -12.25 9.10
C GLY A 251 -8.44 -13.35 8.07
N ASN A 252 -9.70 -13.44 7.62
CA ASN A 252 -10.10 -14.45 6.65
C ASN A 252 -9.41 -14.24 5.30
N VAL A 253 -8.78 -15.31 4.80
CA VAL A 253 -8.16 -15.34 3.47
C VAL A 253 -9.21 -15.81 2.46
N PRO A 254 -9.53 -15.05 1.40
CA PRO A 254 -10.45 -15.49 0.37
C PRO A 254 -10.01 -16.79 -0.31
N ASN A 255 -10.98 -17.60 -0.75
CA ASN A 255 -10.73 -18.84 -1.47
C ASN A 255 -9.81 -18.60 -2.68
N GLY A 256 -8.80 -19.46 -2.84
CA GLY A 256 -7.80 -19.34 -3.91
C GLY A 256 -6.69 -18.32 -3.65
N ARG A 257 -6.61 -17.74 -2.45
CA ARG A 257 -5.51 -16.86 -2.02
C ARG A 257 -4.75 -17.47 -0.86
N GLU A 258 -3.49 -17.09 -0.75
CA GLU A 258 -2.65 -17.36 0.40
C GLU A 258 -2.07 -16.03 0.91
N ASN A 259 -1.80 -15.93 2.21
CA ASN A 259 -1.13 -14.77 2.75
C ASN A 259 0.38 -14.87 2.47
N GLN A 260 0.81 -14.32 1.34
CA GLN A 260 2.19 -14.44 0.86
C GLN A 260 3.07 -13.24 1.22
N SER A 261 2.51 -12.21 1.85
CA SER A 261 3.18 -10.92 2.05
C SER A 261 3.02 -10.38 3.46
N VAL A 262 3.98 -9.56 3.87
CA VAL A 262 3.96 -8.86 5.17
C VAL A 262 4.44 -7.43 5.01
N PHE A 263 4.07 -6.58 5.95
CA PHE A 263 4.56 -5.20 6.03
C PHE A 263 5.72 -5.17 7.02
N ASP A 264 6.91 -5.53 6.54
CA ASP A 264 8.11 -5.57 7.37
C ASP A 264 8.80 -4.22 7.46
N PHE A 265 9.42 -3.94 8.60
CA PHE A 265 10.19 -2.72 8.84
C PHE A 265 11.31 -2.96 9.85
N SER A 266 12.32 -2.09 9.80
CA SER A 266 13.43 -2.06 10.74
C SER A 266 13.29 -0.88 11.68
N ILE A 267 13.46 -1.10 12.98
CA ILE A 267 13.68 -0.05 13.96
C ILE A 267 15.19 0.09 14.16
N LYS A 268 15.72 1.29 13.95
CA LYS A 268 17.13 1.63 14.10
C LYS A 268 17.32 2.68 15.19
#